data_AF-A0A430SHW9-F1
#
_entry.id   AF-A0A430SHW9-F1
#
_cell.length_a   1.000
_cell.length_b   1.000
_cell.length_c   1.000
_cell.angle_alpha   90.00
_cell.angle_beta   90.00
_cell.angle_gamma   90.00
#
_symmetry.space_group_name_H-M   'P 1'
#
loop_
_entity.id
_entity.type
_entity.pdbx_description
1 polymer ?
#
loop_
_entity_poly.entity_id
_entity_poly.type
_entity_poly.pdbx_seq_one_letter_code
_entity_poly.pdbx_strand_id
1 'polypeptide(L)'
;MVPGAKERPVQEFLNVLLFRPLAHLVVLLLYRTRVRPHHLVLFHTLLVLLAARLIHLGQDVPAAFLLQLKTVLDNADGQLARLRGEVTELGRYLDTELDLLGNLFLFLALGARTGAWELAFAAFLVFTLVQSYDFNLERFYREAHGLPLPAERQDPPSPLLGLLRGVYRLFFLPQDQGIRALEGLLLRRLGLSPERFWDEGALAGVVNLGLTTQLFFLGVFLALHQPGAYLTFVLLQAVYLGAWYLWRIARSIPSPR
;
A
#
# COMPACT_ATOMS: atom_id res chain seq x y z
N MET A 1 -7.94 -20.03 3.31
CA MET A 1 -7.66 -18.76 2.61
C MET A 1 -8.80 -18.47 1.64
N VAL A 2 -9.14 -17.20 1.43
CA VAL A 2 -10.14 -16.77 0.44
C VAL A 2 -9.58 -17.02 -0.97
N PRO A 3 -10.32 -17.69 -1.88
CA PRO A 3 -9.88 -17.90 -3.25
C PRO A 3 -9.55 -16.58 -3.96
N GLY A 4 -8.42 -16.53 -4.68
CA GLY A 4 -8.01 -15.33 -5.41
C GLY A 4 -7.35 -14.25 -4.56
N ALA A 5 -7.10 -14.48 -3.27
CA ALA A 5 -6.27 -13.57 -2.48
C ALA A 5 -4.81 -13.56 -2.97
N LYS A 6 -4.13 -12.41 -2.88
CA LYS A 6 -2.68 -12.33 -3.15
C LYS A 6 -1.94 -13.10 -2.06
N GLU A 7 -1.16 -14.09 -2.46
CA GLU A 7 -0.27 -14.81 -1.55
C GLU A 7 0.87 -13.89 -1.11
N ARG A 8 0.91 -13.54 0.18
CA ARG A 8 2.02 -12.83 0.82
C ARG A 8 2.54 -13.68 1.99
N PRO A 9 3.86 -13.67 2.27
CA PRO A 9 4.44 -14.44 3.38
C PRO A 9 3.83 -14.05 4.73
N VAL A 10 3.68 -12.74 4.96
CA VAL A 10 2.95 -12.18 6.08
C VAL A 10 1.83 -11.31 5.53
N GLN A 11 0.66 -11.38 6.15
CA GLN A 11 -0.54 -10.72 5.66
C GLN A 11 -0.96 -9.61 6.62
N GLU A 12 -1.44 -8.51 6.04
CA GLU A 12 -1.99 -7.38 6.79
C GLU A 12 -3.26 -7.82 7.55
N PHE A 13 -3.29 -7.56 8.85
CA PHE A 13 -4.31 -8.10 9.76
C PHE A 13 -5.72 -7.66 9.39
N LEU A 14 -5.95 -6.36 9.23
CA LEU A 14 -7.26 -5.81 8.85
C LEU A 14 -7.71 -6.30 7.49
N ASN A 15 -6.76 -6.45 6.57
CA ASN A 15 -7.01 -6.93 5.23
C ASN A 15 -7.53 -8.37 5.27
N VAL A 16 -6.91 -9.26 6.05
CA VAL A 16 -7.36 -10.66 6.20
C VAL A 16 -8.69 -10.77 6.95
N LEU A 17 -8.82 -10.04 8.06
CA LEU A 17 -9.96 -10.16 8.95
C LEU A 17 -11.25 -9.58 8.36
N LEU A 18 -11.14 -8.41 7.72
CA LEU A 18 -12.31 -7.60 7.33
C LEU A 18 -12.41 -7.44 5.82
N PHE A 19 -11.39 -6.87 5.17
CA PHE A 19 -11.54 -6.38 3.80
C PHE A 19 -11.51 -7.50 2.75
N ARG A 20 -10.71 -8.56 2.93
CA ARG A 20 -10.68 -9.70 2.00
C ARG A 20 -11.99 -10.47 1.96
N PRO A 21 -12.60 -10.85 3.11
CA PRO A 21 -13.93 -11.48 3.10
C PRO A 21 -14.98 -10.61 2.42
N LEU A 22 -15.02 -9.31 2.73
CA LEU A 22 -15.98 -8.38 2.11
C LEU A 22 -15.74 -8.22 0.61
N ALA A 23 -14.49 -8.07 0.20
CA ALA A 23 -14.09 -8.02 -1.21
C ALA A 23 -14.49 -9.30 -1.94
N HIS A 24 -14.36 -10.47 -1.30
CA HIS A 24 -14.78 -11.74 -1.90
C HIS A 24 -16.28 -11.79 -2.16
N LEU A 25 -17.10 -11.26 -1.26
CA LEU A 25 -18.55 -11.15 -1.50
C LEU A 25 -18.84 -10.31 -2.74
N VAL A 26 -18.13 -9.18 -2.91
CA VAL A 26 -18.22 -8.36 -4.13
C VAL A 26 -17.79 -9.17 -5.36
N VAL A 27 -16.70 -9.91 -5.27
CA VAL A 27 -16.22 -10.75 -6.38
C VAL A 27 -17.24 -11.81 -6.75
N LEU A 28 -17.90 -12.48 -5.80
CA LEU A 28 -18.94 -13.47 -6.08
C LEU A 28 -20.10 -12.86 -6.88
N LEU A 29 -20.51 -11.63 -6.54
CA LEU A 29 -21.55 -10.91 -7.27
C LEU A 29 -21.09 -10.53 -8.69
N LEU A 30 -19.83 -10.12 -8.84
CA LEU A 30 -19.30 -9.65 -10.11
C LEU A 30 -18.79 -10.79 -11.01
N TYR A 31 -18.50 -11.98 -10.47
CA TYR A 31 -17.76 -13.05 -11.15
C TYR A 31 -18.37 -13.49 -12.47
N ARG A 32 -19.70 -13.42 -12.62
CA ARG A 32 -20.42 -13.78 -13.86
C ARG A 32 -20.85 -12.58 -14.70
N THR A 33 -20.48 -11.36 -14.31
CA THR A 33 -20.85 -10.13 -15.01
C THR A 33 -19.80 -9.73 -16.06
N ARG A 34 -20.12 -8.73 -16.89
CA ARG A 34 -19.16 -8.14 -17.86
C ARG A 34 -18.20 -7.11 -17.23
N VAL A 35 -18.32 -6.84 -15.92
CA VAL A 35 -17.42 -5.92 -15.22
C VAL A 35 -16.01 -6.50 -15.21
N ARG A 36 -15.02 -5.74 -15.69
CA ARG A 36 -13.60 -6.12 -15.72
C ARG A 36 -12.85 -5.48 -14.54
N PRO A 37 -11.69 -6.04 -14.12
CA PRO A 37 -10.92 -5.51 -13.00
C PRO A 37 -10.60 -4.01 -13.11
N HIS A 38 -10.20 -3.52 -14.29
CA HIS A 38 -9.90 -2.09 -14.48
C HIS A 38 -11.12 -1.16 -14.36
N HIS A 39 -12.36 -1.67 -14.49
CA HIS A 39 -13.54 -0.86 -14.18
C HIS A 39 -13.64 -0.63 -12.66
N LEU A 40 -13.19 -1.59 -11.84
CA LEU A 40 -13.20 -1.49 -10.38
C LEU A 40 -12.14 -0.50 -9.90
N VAL A 41 -10.85 -0.71 -10.19
CA VAL A 41 -10.04 0.29 -10.92
C VAL A 41 -10.42 1.76 -10.78
N LEU A 42 -10.97 2.23 -11.88
CA LEU A 42 -11.46 3.59 -12.08
C LEU A 42 -12.58 3.95 -11.08
N PHE A 43 -13.42 3.00 -10.70
CA PHE A 43 -14.54 3.27 -9.80
C PHE A 43 -14.09 3.53 -8.37
N HIS A 44 -13.25 2.69 -7.77
CA HIS A 44 -12.72 2.93 -6.42
C HIS A 44 -11.82 4.18 -6.39
N THR A 45 -11.16 4.50 -7.51
CA THR A 45 -10.44 5.77 -7.68
C THR A 45 -11.39 6.97 -7.64
N LEU A 46 -12.53 6.90 -8.31
CA LEU A 46 -13.54 7.96 -8.22
C LEU A 46 -14.05 8.13 -6.77
N LEU A 47 -14.24 7.02 -6.04
CA LEU A 47 -14.67 7.06 -4.64
C LEU A 47 -13.64 7.75 -3.74
N VAL A 48 -12.34 7.52 -3.94
CA VAL A 48 -11.30 8.17 -3.12
C VAL A 48 -11.20 9.67 -3.41
N LEU A 49 -11.37 10.08 -4.67
CA LEU A 49 -11.42 11.50 -5.04
C LEU A 49 -12.67 12.19 -4.46
N LEU A 50 -13.82 11.50 -4.46
CA LEU A 50 -15.02 11.99 -3.82
C LEU A 50 -14.83 12.08 -2.30
N ALA A 51 -14.22 11.08 -1.66
CA ALA A 51 -13.89 11.12 -0.24
C ALA A 51 -12.97 12.31 0.09
N ALA A 52 -11.93 12.56 -0.71
CA ALA A 52 -11.08 13.75 -0.57
C ALA A 52 -11.88 15.06 -0.64
N ARG A 53 -12.80 15.18 -1.60
CA ARG A 53 -13.70 16.34 -1.69
C ARG A 53 -14.58 16.48 -0.44
N LEU A 54 -15.12 15.39 0.08
CA LEU A 54 -15.95 15.38 1.29
C LEU A 54 -15.14 15.80 2.54
N ILE A 55 -13.90 15.32 2.68
CA ILE A 55 -12.98 15.74 3.74
C ILE A 55 -12.75 17.26 3.68
N HIS A 56 -12.48 17.79 2.48
CA HIS A 56 -12.29 19.23 2.30
C HIS A 56 -13.54 20.04 2.71
N LEU A 57 -14.74 19.52 2.41
CA LEU A 57 -16.02 20.13 2.79
C LEU A 57 -16.41 19.88 4.27
N GLY A 58 -15.60 19.16 5.05
CA GLY A 58 -15.88 18.81 6.45
C GLY A 58 -16.97 17.75 6.63
N GLN A 59 -17.29 16.98 5.59
CA GLN A 59 -18.28 15.90 5.63
C GLN A 59 -17.60 14.57 6.00
N ASP A 60 -17.13 14.49 7.25
CA ASP A 60 -16.19 13.46 7.67
C ASP A 60 -16.79 12.04 7.69
N VAL A 61 -18.03 11.87 8.18
CA VAL A 61 -18.67 10.54 8.26
C VAL A 61 -18.96 9.94 6.87
N PRO A 62 -19.54 10.68 5.90
CA PRO A 62 -19.63 10.21 4.52
C PRO A 62 -18.27 9.89 3.89
N ALA A 63 -17.25 10.73 4.13
CA ALA A 63 -15.90 10.48 3.64
C ALA A 63 -15.33 9.17 4.21
N ALA A 64 -15.46 8.95 5.53
CA ALA A 64 -15.01 7.74 6.21
C ALA A 64 -15.66 6.49 5.59
N PHE A 65 -16.98 6.53 5.35
CA PHE A 65 -17.70 5.44 4.70
C PHE A 65 -17.17 5.16 3.28
N LEU A 66 -16.97 6.20 2.46
CA LEU A 66 -16.44 6.03 1.10
C LEU A 66 -15.04 5.42 1.09
N LEU A 67 -14.18 5.77 2.05
CA LEU A 67 -12.85 5.16 2.18
C LEU A 67 -12.93 3.65 2.50
N GLN A 68 -13.87 3.23 3.34
CA GLN A 68 -14.06 1.81 3.62
C GLN A 68 -14.59 1.08 2.39
N LEU A 69 -15.54 1.68 1.68
CA LEU A 69 -16.08 1.14 0.43
C LEU A 69 -15.00 1.04 -0.66
N LYS A 70 -14.18 2.07 -0.85
CA LYS A 70 -12.99 2.05 -1.73
C LYS A 70 -12.14 0.84 -1.39
N THR A 71 -11.77 0.67 -0.13
CA THR A 71 -10.85 -0.37 0.32
C THR A 71 -11.39 -1.78 0.04
N VAL A 72 -12.69 -2.00 0.18
CA VAL A 72 -13.33 -3.27 -0.22
C VAL A 72 -13.22 -3.50 -1.74
N LEU A 73 -13.48 -2.48 -2.55
CA LEU A 73 -13.50 -2.59 -4.01
C LEU A 73 -12.11 -2.77 -4.63
N ASP A 74 -11.12 -2.06 -4.09
CA ASP A 74 -9.69 -2.21 -4.40
C ASP A 74 -9.23 -3.66 -4.13
N ASN A 75 -9.55 -4.20 -2.96
CA ASN A 75 -9.28 -5.62 -2.69
C ASN A 75 -10.05 -6.58 -3.60
N ALA A 76 -11.20 -6.17 -4.14
CA ALA A 76 -12.02 -6.98 -5.02
C ALA A 76 -11.49 -7.01 -6.46
N ASP A 77 -10.88 -5.94 -6.97
CA ASP A 77 -10.36 -5.92 -8.34
C ASP A 77 -9.23 -6.93 -8.54
N GLY A 78 -8.30 -7.02 -7.58
CA GLY A 78 -7.18 -7.92 -7.67
C GLY A 78 -7.64 -9.35 -7.50
N GLN A 79 -8.61 -9.58 -6.60
CA GLN A 79 -9.22 -10.91 -6.43
C GLN A 79 -9.96 -11.35 -7.70
N LEU A 80 -10.73 -10.45 -8.32
CA LEU A 80 -11.44 -10.71 -9.56
C LEU A 80 -10.46 -11.00 -10.71
N ALA A 81 -9.40 -10.20 -10.85
CA ALA A 81 -8.38 -10.37 -11.86
C ALA A 81 -7.69 -11.74 -11.73
N ARG A 82 -7.33 -12.15 -10.51
CA ARG A 82 -6.69 -13.44 -10.25
C ARG A 82 -7.64 -14.61 -10.50
N LEU A 83 -8.88 -14.54 -10.02
CA LEU A 83 -9.86 -15.62 -10.21
C LEU A 83 -10.27 -15.81 -11.67
N ARG A 84 -10.26 -14.75 -12.47
CA ARG A 84 -10.58 -14.83 -13.91
C ARG A 84 -9.36 -15.02 -14.82
N GLY A 85 -8.14 -15.02 -14.28
CA GLY A 85 -6.92 -15.05 -15.09
C GLY A 85 -6.70 -13.78 -15.92
N GLU A 86 -7.34 -12.67 -15.54
CA GLU A 86 -7.31 -11.34 -16.18
C GLU A 86 -6.25 -10.41 -15.56
N VAL A 87 -5.26 -10.96 -14.85
CA VAL A 87 -4.10 -10.20 -14.37
C VAL A 87 -3.33 -9.67 -15.57
N THR A 88 -3.09 -8.36 -15.61
CA THR A 88 -2.43 -7.63 -16.69
C THR A 88 -1.37 -6.69 -16.13
N GLU A 89 -0.34 -6.41 -16.93
CA GLU A 89 0.69 -5.43 -16.59
C GLU A 89 0.11 -4.02 -16.51
N LEU A 90 -0.73 -3.67 -17.49
CA LEU A 90 -1.41 -2.38 -17.56
C LEU A 90 -2.27 -2.15 -16.33
N GLY A 91 -3.06 -3.15 -15.92
CA GLY A 91 -3.90 -3.07 -14.73
C GLY A 91 -3.10 -2.80 -13.46
N ARG A 92 -1.93 -3.45 -13.31
CA ARG A 92 -1.05 -3.26 -12.16
C ARG A 92 -0.51 -1.83 -12.06
N TYR A 93 -0.02 -1.27 -13.16
CA TYR A 93 0.48 0.11 -13.15
C TYR A 93 -0.65 1.12 -12.95
N LEU A 94 -1.79 0.90 -13.63
CA LEU A 94 -2.96 1.77 -13.47
C LEU A 94 -3.42 1.84 -12.01
N ASP A 95 -3.53 0.68 -11.35
CA ASP A 95 -3.89 0.59 -9.93
C ASP A 95 -2.90 1.35 -9.03
N THR A 96 -1.61 1.05 -9.17
CA THR A 96 -0.54 1.70 -8.37
C THR A 96 -0.51 3.22 -8.53
N GLU A 97 -0.67 3.71 -9.75
CA GLU A 97 -0.61 5.15 -10.04
C GLU A 97 -1.88 5.89 -9.59
N LEU A 98 -3.06 5.27 -9.78
CA LEU A 98 -4.31 5.85 -9.33
C LEU A 98 -4.45 5.83 -7.80
N ASP A 99 -3.87 4.84 -7.12
CA ASP A 99 -3.73 4.86 -5.67
C ASP A 99 -2.82 6.00 -5.21
N LEU A 100 -1.65 6.21 -5.83
CA LEU A 100 -0.79 7.35 -5.51
C LEU A 100 -1.54 8.68 -5.69
N LEU A 101 -2.25 8.83 -6.81
CA LEU A 101 -3.05 10.01 -7.11
C LEU A 101 -4.14 10.21 -6.05
N GLY A 102 -4.90 9.17 -5.74
CA GLY A 102 -5.96 9.20 -4.73
C GLY A 102 -5.43 9.59 -3.36
N ASN A 103 -4.32 8.99 -2.93
CA ASN A 103 -3.64 9.31 -1.68
C ASN A 103 -3.16 10.77 -1.66
N LEU A 104 -2.56 11.27 -2.75
CA LEU A 104 -2.18 12.68 -2.87
C LEU A 104 -3.39 13.61 -2.64
N PHE A 105 -4.54 13.34 -3.27
CA PHE A 105 -5.74 14.14 -3.07
C PHE A 105 -6.29 14.06 -1.64
N LEU A 106 -6.20 12.91 -0.97
CA LEU A 106 -6.57 12.79 0.45
C LEU A 106 -5.69 13.69 1.34
N PHE A 107 -4.37 13.66 1.15
CA PHE A 107 -3.45 14.48 1.94
C PHE A 107 -3.60 15.98 1.61
N LEU A 108 -3.85 16.35 0.36
CA LEU A 108 -4.18 17.73 -0.01
C LEU A 108 -5.48 18.20 0.65
N ALA A 109 -6.52 17.36 0.66
CA ALA A 109 -7.78 17.65 1.34
C ALA A 109 -7.59 17.80 2.86
N LEU A 110 -6.78 16.94 3.49
CA LEU A 110 -6.44 17.05 4.91
C LEU A 110 -5.67 18.33 5.21
N GLY A 111 -4.68 18.69 4.39
CA GLY A 111 -3.94 19.95 4.51
C GLY A 111 -4.86 21.17 4.41
N ALA A 112 -5.75 21.19 3.41
CA ALA A 112 -6.74 22.25 3.24
C ALA A 112 -7.74 22.32 4.42
N ARG A 113 -8.21 21.16 4.90
CA ARG A 113 -9.21 21.04 5.96
C ARG A 113 -8.69 21.46 7.33
N THR A 114 -7.42 21.18 7.60
CA THR A 114 -6.77 21.44 8.90
C THR A 114 -5.96 22.72 8.92
N GLY A 115 -5.61 23.29 7.76
CA GLY A 115 -4.65 24.38 7.62
C GLY A 115 -3.20 23.95 7.82
N ALA A 116 -2.94 22.70 8.20
CA ALA A 116 -1.62 22.18 8.55
C ALA A 116 -0.90 21.59 7.32
N TRP A 117 -0.65 22.43 6.32
CA TRP A 117 -0.03 22.02 5.04
C TRP A 117 1.32 21.32 5.21
N GLU A 118 2.17 21.81 6.11
CA GLU A 118 3.48 21.22 6.38
C GLU A 118 3.36 19.81 6.96
N LEU A 119 2.45 19.61 7.92
CA LEU A 119 2.18 18.30 8.50
C LEU A 119 1.57 17.36 7.47
N ALA A 120 0.65 17.85 6.64
CA ALA A 120 0.03 17.05 5.58
C ALA A 120 1.05 16.60 4.54
N PHE A 121 1.95 17.48 4.12
CA PHE A 121 3.02 17.16 3.19
C PHE A 121 4.03 16.17 3.80
N ALA A 122 4.49 16.41 5.03
CA ALA A 122 5.40 15.49 5.71
C ALA A 122 4.75 14.11 5.93
N ALA A 123 3.49 14.07 6.33
CA ALA A 123 2.74 12.82 6.49
C ALA A 123 2.57 12.09 5.15
N PHE A 124 2.31 12.80 4.05
CA PHE A 124 2.28 12.18 2.71
C PHE A 124 3.63 11.54 2.34
N LEU A 125 4.75 12.21 2.59
CA LEU A 125 6.08 11.63 2.35
C LEU A 125 6.34 10.38 3.19
N VAL A 126 6.00 10.41 4.48
CA VAL A 126 6.12 9.25 5.38
C VAL A 126 5.22 8.12 4.90
N PHE A 127 3.97 8.40 4.57
CA PHE A 127 3.02 7.44 4.04
C PHE A 127 3.55 6.75 2.78
N THR A 128 4.01 7.51 1.80
CA THR A 128 4.55 6.96 0.55
C THR A 128 5.82 6.16 0.81
N LEU A 129 6.69 6.60 1.72
CA LEU A 129 7.87 5.83 2.13
C LEU A 129 7.48 4.49 2.78
N VAL A 130 6.48 4.47 3.66
CA VAL A 130 5.97 3.26 4.30
C VAL A 130 5.46 2.27 3.24
N GLN A 131 4.66 2.75 2.26
CA GLN A 131 4.10 1.88 1.21
C GLN A 131 5.21 1.27 0.33
N SER A 132 6.16 2.09 -0.11
CA SER A 132 7.30 1.61 -0.91
C SER A 132 8.23 0.71 -0.11
N TYR A 133 8.35 0.95 1.20
CA TYR A 133 9.13 0.08 2.09
C TYR A 133 8.49 -1.30 2.27
N ASP A 134 7.17 -1.38 2.53
CA ASP A 134 6.44 -2.65 2.59
C ASP A 134 6.59 -3.46 1.30
N PHE A 135 6.46 -2.78 0.15
CA PHE A 135 6.62 -3.41 -1.16
C PHE A 135 8.03 -4.01 -1.36
N ASN A 136 9.08 -3.25 -1.07
CA ASN A 136 10.46 -3.73 -1.25
C ASN A 136 10.82 -4.80 -0.21
N LEU A 137 10.34 -4.70 1.02
CA LEU A 137 10.61 -5.68 2.07
C LEU A 137 10.05 -7.06 1.74
N GLU A 138 8.84 -7.12 1.14
CA GLU A 138 8.30 -8.39 0.62
C GLU A 138 9.22 -9.00 -0.46
N ARG A 139 9.76 -8.18 -1.37
CA ARG A 139 10.67 -8.66 -2.43
C ARG A 139 11.97 -9.18 -1.84
N PHE A 140 12.57 -8.44 -0.90
CA PHE A 140 13.79 -8.88 -0.22
C PHE A 140 13.61 -10.18 0.54
N TYR A 141 12.50 -10.33 1.27
CA TYR A 141 12.16 -11.57 1.97
C TYR A 141 12.13 -12.75 0.99
N ARG A 142 11.40 -12.60 -0.13
CA ARG A 142 11.28 -13.65 -1.14
C ARG A 142 12.62 -14.01 -1.77
N GLU A 143 13.40 -13.00 -2.16
CA GLU A 143 14.73 -13.18 -2.75
C GLU A 143 15.68 -13.91 -1.78
N ALA A 144 15.70 -13.53 -0.50
CA ALA A 144 16.56 -14.17 0.50
C ALA A 144 16.14 -15.60 0.86
N HIS A 145 14.86 -15.93 0.72
CA HIS A 145 14.34 -17.27 1.03
C HIS A 145 14.12 -18.14 -0.22
N GLY A 146 14.60 -17.71 -1.39
CA GLY A 146 14.46 -18.45 -2.65
C GLY A 146 13.01 -18.65 -3.11
N LEU A 147 12.09 -17.81 -2.65
CA LEU A 147 10.67 -17.85 -3.03
C LEU A 147 10.46 -17.15 -4.38
N PRO A 148 9.53 -17.64 -5.21
CA PRO A 148 9.22 -16.98 -6.47
C PRO A 148 8.68 -15.57 -6.22
N LEU A 149 9.18 -14.62 -7.01
CA LEU A 149 8.56 -13.30 -7.13
C LEU A 149 7.22 -13.43 -7.86
N PRO A 150 6.20 -12.61 -7.53
CA PRO A 150 4.93 -12.62 -8.23
C PRO A 150 5.14 -12.52 -9.75
N ALA A 151 4.54 -13.44 -10.51
CA ALA A 151 4.71 -13.48 -11.96
C ALA A 151 4.26 -12.15 -12.59
N GLU A 152 5.21 -11.37 -13.09
CA GLU A 152 4.93 -10.15 -13.84
C GLU A 152 4.54 -10.56 -15.27
N ARG A 153 3.23 -10.63 -15.54
CA ARG A 153 2.73 -10.78 -16.91
C ARG A 153 3.20 -9.57 -17.71
N GLN A 154 3.76 -9.81 -18.89
CA GLN A 154 4.17 -8.74 -19.80
C GLN A 154 3.09 -8.57 -20.86
N ASP A 155 2.51 -7.39 -20.90
CA ASP A 155 1.52 -7.06 -21.92
C ASP A 155 2.21 -6.55 -23.19
N PRO A 156 1.59 -6.68 -24.38
CA PRO A 156 2.13 -6.08 -25.59
C PRO A 156 2.29 -4.57 -25.41
N PRO A 157 3.34 -3.97 -25.99
CA PRO A 157 3.61 -2.54 -25.82
C PRO A 157 2.45 -1.72 -26.37
N SER A 158 1.98 -0.76 -25.56
CA SER A 158 0.98 0.22 -25.97
C SER A 158 1.41 1.62 -25.50
N PRO A 159 0.97 2.70 -26.16
CA PRO A 159 1.31 4.06 -25.75
C PRO A 159 0.92 4.36 -24.30
N LEU A 160 -0.26 3.89 -23.88
CA LEU A 160 -0.73 4.03 -22.49
C LEU A 160 0.18 3.26 -21.51
N LEU A 161 0.53 2.01 -21.81
CA LEU A 161 1.46 1.25 -20.97
C LEU A 161 2.85 1.91 -20.90
N GLY A 162 3.31 2.50 -22.00
CA GLY A 162 4.55 3.28 -22.04
C GLY A 162 4.51 4.52 -21.13
N LEU A 163 3.38 5.25 -21.15
CA LEU A 163 3.14 6.39 -20.27
C LEU A 163 3.16 5.97 -18.80
N LEU A 164 2.35 4.96 -18.43
CA LEU A 164 2.26 4.42 -17.07
C LEU A 164 3.64 3.96 -16.57
N ARG A 165 4.35 3.13 -17.36
CA ARG A 165 5.74 2.75 -17.05
C ARG A 165 6.65 3.97 -16.83
N GLY A 166 6.47 5.04 -17.59
CA GLY A 166 7.21 6.31 -17.44
C GLY A 166 6.91 7.01 -16.12
N VAL A 167 5.64 7.14 -15.76
CA VAL A 167 5.18 7.72 -14.48
C VAL A 167 5.73 6.88 -13.32
N TYR A 168 5.59 5.56 -13.38
CA TYR A 168 6.13 4.67 -12.36
C TYR A 168 7.66 4.84 -12.19
N ARG A 169 8.40 4.92 -13.31
CA ARG A 169 9.84 5.17 -13.31
C ARG A 169 10.22 6.53 -12.73
N LEU A 170 9.36 7.54 -12.84
CA LEU A 170 9.65 8.86 -12.31
C LEU A 170 9.43 8.92 -10.80
N PHE A 171 8.31 8.37 -10.30
CA PHE A 171 7.89 8.53 -8.91
C PHE A 171 8.36 7.41 -7.98
N PHE A 172 8.33 6.16 -8.43
CA PHE A 172 8.58 5.00 -7.56
C PHE A 172 10.00 4.46 -7.73
N LEU A 173 10.53 4.42 -8.95
CA LEU A 173 11.85 3.81 -9.20
C LEU A 173 13.00 4.47 -8.41
N PRO A 174 13.11 5.81 -8.30
CA PRO A 174 14.17 6.42 -7.50
C PRO A 174 14.07 6.03 -6.02
N GLN A 175 12.84 5.92 -5.50
CA GLN A 175 12.58 5.51 -4.13
C GLN A 175 12.93 4.04 -3.91
N ASP A 176 12.51 3.16 -4.81
CA ASP A 176 12.84 1.72 -4.78
C ASP A 176 14.35 1.50 -4.85
N GLN A 177 15.05 2.22 -5.72
CA GLN A 177 16.50 2.18 -5.83
C GLN A 177 17.18 2.68 -4.55
N GLY A 178 16.66 3.75 -3.95
CA GLY A 178 17.14 4.28 -2.68
C GLY A 178 17.02 3.26 -1.54
N ILE A 179 15.85 2.62 -1.41
CA ILE A 179 15.60 1.57 -0.41
C ILE A 179 16.55 0.38 -0.63
N ARG A 180 16.68 -0.10 -1.88
CA ARG A 180 17.60 -1.20 -2.23
C ARG A 180 19.05 -0.86 -1.93
N ALA A 181 19.48 0.35 -2.27
CA ALA A 181 20.84 0.80 -2.01
C ALA A 181 21.12 0.88 -0.51
N LEU A 182 20.19 1.43 0.29
CA LEU A 182 20.32 1.55 1.73
C LEU A 182 20.39 0.17 2.41
N GLU A 183 19.44 -0.71 2.10
CA GLU A 183 19.38 -2.06 2.67
C GLU A 183 20.63 -2.87 2.30
N GLY A 184 21.05 -2.82 1.03
CA GLY A 184 22.27 -3.47 0.56
C GLY A 184 23.55 -2.91 1.19
N LEU A 185 23.62 -1.59 1.40
CA LEU A 185 24.74 -0.94 2.10
C LEU A 185 24.82 -1.42 3.55
N LEU A 186 23.70 -1.49 4.26
CA LEU A 186 23.64 -1.90 5.65
C LEU A 186 24.02 -3.36 5.83
N LEU A 187 23.47 -4.26 5.02
CA LEU A 187 23.85 -5.68 5.02
C LEU A 187 25.36 -5.85 4.87
N ARG A 188 25.96 -5.13 3.90
CA ARG A 188 27.40 -5.18 3.64
C ARG A 188 28.23 -4.58 4.77
N ARG A 189 27.86 -3.40 5.28
CA ARG A 189 28.62 -2.69 6.31
C ARG A 189 28.58 -3.38 7.68
N LEU A 190 27.46 -4.02 8.00
CA LEU A 190 27.24 -4.65 9.30
C LEU A 190 27.42 -6.18 9.25
N GLY A 191 27.74 -6.76 8.09
CA GLY A 191 27.94 -8.20 7.94
C GLY A 191 26.70 -9.03 8.28
N LEU A 192 25.51 -8.48 8.03
CA LEU A 192 24.25 -9.13 8.39
C LEU A 192 23.91 -10.22 7.36
N SER A 193 23.38 -11.35 7.84
CA SER A 193 22.84 -12.38 6.96
C SER A 193 21.47 -11.95 6.40
N PRO A 194 21.26 -11.93 5.07
CA PRO A 194 19.99 -11.52 4.46
C PRO A 194 18.76 -12.24 5.03
N GLU A 195 18.85 -13.56 5.22
CA GLU A 195 17.78 -14.41 5.76
C GLU A 195 17.31 -13.98 7.16
N ARG A 196 18.24 -13.54 8.03
CA ARG A 196 17.90 -13.08 9.39
C ARG A 196 17.47 -11.62 9.43
N PHE A 197 17.86 -10.83 8.44
CA PHE A 197 17.55 -9.39 8.43
C PHE A 197 16.21 -9.09 7.76
N TRP A 198 15.87 -9.89 6.75
CA TRP A 198 14.58 -9.87 6.06
C TRP A 198 13.78 -11.11 6.41
N ASP A 199 13.48 -11.27 7.70
CA ASP A 199 12.70 -12.38 8.23
C ASP A 199 11.19 -12.05 8.33
N GLU A 200 10.37 -12.99 8.81
CA GLU A 200 8.93 -12.76 8.98
C GLU A 200 8.63 -11.65 9.98
N GLY A 201 9.49 -11.46 10.99
CA GLY A 201 9.38 -10.35 11.93
C GLY A 201 9.50 -9.01 11.22
N ALA A 202 10.50 -8.86 10.35
CA ALA A 202 10.69 -7.67 9.53
C ALA A 202 9.40 -7.31 8.77
N LEU A 203 8.79 -8.29 8.10
CA LEU A 203 7.52 -8.11 7.40
C LEU A 203 6.37 -7.76 8.34
N ALA A 204 6.19 -8.49 9.44
CA ALA A 204 5.10 -8.29 10.39
C ALA A 204 5.10 -6.88 11.01
N GLY A 205 6.29 -6.30 11.21
CA GLY A 205 6.43 -4.94 11.72
C GLY A 205 5.98 -3.86 10.74
N VAL A 206 5.89 -4.13 9.44
CA VAL A 206 5.58 -3.13 8.40
C VAL A 206 4.24 -3.41 7.72
N VAL A 207 3.85 -4.67 7.54
CA VAL A 207 2.67 -5.05 6.75
C VAL A 207 1.36 -4.46 7.28
N ASN A 208 1.29 -4.19 8.59
CA ASN A 208 0.13 -3.55 9.25
C ASN A 208 0.16 -2.02 9.15
N LEU A 209 1.10 -1.44 8.41
CA LEU A 209 1.11 -0.03 8.02
C LEU A 209 0.74 0.13 6.53
N GLY A 210 0.31 -0.95 5.87
CA GLY A 210 -0.12 -0.97 4.48
C GLY A 210 -1.38 -0.12 4.21
N LEU A 211 -1.67 0.10 2.93
CA LEU A 211 -2.73 0.99 2.46
C LEU A 211 -4.09 0.70 3.11
N THR A 212 -4.47 -0.56 3.26
CA THR A 212 -5.76 -0.93 3.86
C THR A 212 -5.87 -0.43 5.31
N THR A 213 -4.81 -0.59 6.10
CA THR A 213 -4.77 -0.13 7.49
C THR A 213 -4.75 1.39 7.56
N GLN A 214 -4.03 2.07 6.67
CA GLN A 214 -4.02 3.54 6.63
C GLN A 214 -5.42 4.11 6.32
N LEU A 215 -6.09 3.58 5.30
CA LEU A 215 -7.43 4.04 4.91
C LEU A 215 -8.49 3.70 5.97
N PHE A 216 -8.33 2.58 6.67
CA PHE A 216 -9.16 2.25 7.83
C PHE A 216 -8.98 3.29 8.93
N PHE A 217 -7.75 3.57 9.37
CA PHE A 217 -7.51 4.55 10.42
C PHE A 217 -7.88 5.96 10.01
N LEU A 218 -7.65 6.38 8.76
CA LEU A 218 -8.15 7.65 8.24
C LEU A 218 -9.67 7.72 8.40
N GLY A 219 -10.40 6.66 8.04
CA GLY A 219 -11.83 6.55 8.27
C GLY A 219 -12.22 6.68 9.74
N VAL A 220 -11.49 6.03 10.66
CA VAL A 220 -11.72 6.14 12.11
C VAL A 220 -11.52 7.58 12.60
N PHE A 221 -10.42 8.22 12.23
CA PHE A 221 -10.15 9.61 12.62
C PHE A 221 -11.20 10.59 12.06
N LEU A 222 -11.66 10.36 10.83
CA LEU A 222 -12.75 11.14 10.24
C LEU A 222 -14.08 10.91 10.98
N ALA A 223 -14.43 9.66 11.29
CA ALA A 223 -15.64 9.35 12.07
C ALA A 223 -15.63 9.99 13.47
N LEU A 224 -14.44 10.24 14.03
CA LEU A 224 -14.24 10.94 15.29
C LEU A 224 -14.11 12.47 15.13
N HIS A 225 -14.23 13.01 13.91
CA HIS A 225 -14.04 14.43 13.58
C HIS A 225 -12.64 14.97 13.95
N GLN A 226 -11.61 14.11 13.83
CA GLN A 226 -10.22 14.42 14.17
C GLN A 226 -9.26 14.23 12.97
N PRO A 227 -9.48 14.92 11.81
CA PRO A 227 -8.64 14.74 10.63
C PRO A 227 -7.17 15.14 10.85
N GLY A 228 -6.89 16.11 11.73
CA GLY A 228 -5.52 16.51 12.07
C GLY A 228 -4.76 15.46 12.88
N ALA A 229 -5.46 14.68 13.71
CA ALA A 229 -4.84 13.61 14.49
C ALA A 229 -4.34 12.46 13.58
N TYR A 230 -5.00 12.22 12.44
CA TYR A 230 -4.51 11.27 11.44
C TYR A 230 -3.14 11.66 10.88
N LEU A 231 -2.89 12.95 10.61
CA LEU A 231 -1.58 13.42 10.14
C LEU A 231 -0.48 13.09 11.16
N THR A 232 -0.76 13.34 12.44
CA THR A 232 0.17 13.00 13.54
C THR A 232 0.36 11.48 13.64
N PHE A 233 -0.71 10.70 13.53
CA PHE A 233 -0.65 9.25 13.51
C PHE A 233 0.28 8.72 12.41
N VAL A 234 0.19 9.25 11.19
CA VAL A 234 1.08 8.88 10.09
C VAL A 234 2.53 9.26 10.40
N LEU A 235 2.79 10.46 10.91
CA LEU A 235 4.15 10.89 11.26
C LEU A 235 4.79 10.02 12.35
N LEU A 236 4.00 9.58 13.34
CA LEU A 236 4.48 8.67 14.39
C LEU A 236 4.92 7.31 13.83
N GLN A 237 4.42 6.90 12.66
CA GLN A 237 4.88 5.68 12.01
C GLN A 237 6.34 5.79 11.56
N ALA A 238 6.84 6.98 11.23
CA ALA A 238 8.26 7.16 10.92
C ALA A 238 9.14 6.87 12.16
N VAL A 239 8.70 7.32 13.34
CA VAL A 239 9.38 7.05 14.61
C VAL A 239 9.34 5.56 14.93
N TYR A 240 8.17 4.94 14.78
CA TYR A 240 8.01 3.50 14.96
C TYR A 240 8.90 2.70 13.99
N LEU A 241 8.92 3.06 12.70
CA LEU A 241 9.77 2.40 11.71
C LEU A 241 11.25 2.55 12.05
N GLY A 242 11.69 3.73 12.47
CA GLY A 242 13.06 3.95 12.91
C GLY A 242 13.44 3.06 14.10
N ALA A 243 12.59 2.99 15.12
CA ALA A 243 12.80 2.14 16.29
C ALA A 243 12.79 0.64 15.91
N TRP A 244 11.84 0.22 15.08
CA TRP A 244 11.74 -1.14 14.57
C TRP A 244 12.97 -1.53 13.76
N TYR A 245 13.48 -0.61 12.96
CA TYR A 245 14.66 -0.81 12.13
C TYR A 245 15.94 -0.98 12.95
N LEU A 246 16.12 -0.13 13.97
CA LEU A 246 17.23 -0.27 14.93
C LEU A 246 17.19 -1.60 15.68
N TRP A 247 16.00 -2.00 16.13
CA TRP A 247 15.81 -3.28 16.79
C TRP A 247 16.13 -4.46 15.87
N ARG A 248 15.70 -4.41 14.59
CA ARG A 248 16.05 -5.43 13.59
C ARG A 248 17.56 -5.54 13.38
N ILE A 249 18.25 -4.41 13.23
CA ILE A 249 19.71 -4.39 13.11
C ILE A 249 20.35 -5.08 14.33
N ALA A 250 19.96 -4.68 15.54
CA ALA A 250 20.52 -5.24 16.77
C ALA A 250 20.28 -6.76 16.88
N ARG A 251 19.09 -7.23 16.49
CA ARG A 251 18.72 -8.65 16.47
C ARG A 251 19.48 -9.47 15.42
N SER A 252 19.80 -8.87 14.27
CA SER A 252 20.43 -9.57 13.15
C SER A 252 21.95 -9.65 13.25
N ILE A 253 22.60 -8.88 14.14
CA ILE A 253 24.03 -8.98 14.41
C ILE A 253 24.30 -10.35 15.07
N PRO A 254 25.19 -11.19 14.51
CA PRO A 254 25.56 -12.45 15.13
C PRO A 254 26.15 -12.20 16.53
N SER A 255 25.58 -12.83 17.56
CA SER A 255 26.19 -12.83 18.90
C SER A 255 27.61 -13.39 18.79
N PRO A 256 28.64 -12.71 19.35
CA PRO A 256 29.97 -13.27 19.41
C PRO A 256 29.91 -14.55 20.25
N ARG A 257 30.13 -15.69 19.61
CA ARG A 257 30.30 -16.98 20.28
C ARG A 257 31.65 -17.03 20.97
#